data_AF-A0A6B2CXM0-F1
#
_entry.id   AF-A0A6B2CXM0-F1
#
_cell.length_a   1.000
_cell.length_b   1.000
_cell.length_c   1.000
_cell.angle_alpha   90.00
_cell.angle_beta   90.00
_cell.angle_gamma   90.00
#
_symmetry.space_group_name_H-M   'P 1'
#
loop_
_entity.id
_entity.type
_entity.pdbx_description
1 polymer ?
#
loop_
_entity_poly.entity_id
_entity_poly.type
_entity_poly.pdbx_seq_one_letter_code
_entity_poly.pdbx_strand_id
1 'polypeptide(L)'
;MEKLLQATLNIVRSRGEQLFIDVSRPYAYTLVARFDDKKYLLKVASDAEDVPNSALKDLKLISKYADVSSICVVSGVRRQILQRGVVYVKDDVVFMSLSTFTDILNGEEPTFRVSRGAVTAMIDGG
;
A
#
# COMPACT_ATOMS: atom_id res chain seq x y z
N MET A 1 -5.52 13.19 3.92
CA MET A 1 -5.70 11.87 4.56
C MET A 1 -7.14 11.36 4.50
N GLU A 2 -8.13 12.04 5.08
CA GLU A 2 -9.51 11.54 5.21
C GLU A 2 -10.17 11.11 3.89
N LYS A 3 -10.05 11.92 2.82
CA LYS A 3 -10.55 11.57 1.48
C LYS A 3 -9.90 10.30 0.90
N LEU A 4 -8.60 10.12 1.11
CA LEU A 4 -7.87 8.95 0.63
C LEU A 4 -8.33 7.69 1.38
N LEU A 5 -8.45 7.78 2.71
CA LEU A 5 -8.96 6.68 3.52
C LEU A 5 -10.37 6.28 3.07
N GLN A 6 -11.28 7.24 2.92
CA GLN A 6 -12.64 6.96 2.49
C GLN A 6 -12.68 6.30 1.10
N ALA A 7 -11.86 6.77 0.17
CA ALA A 7 -11.74 6.16 -1.15
C ALA A 7 -11.18 4.73 -1.08
N THR A 8 -10.14 4.50 -0.27
CA THR A 8 -9.59 3.15 -0.02
C THR A 8 -10.66 2.22 0.56
N LEU A 9 -11.46 2.68 1.52
CA LEU A 9 -12.55 1.89 2.10
C LEU A 9 -13.64 1.57 1.08
N ASN A 10 -13.97 2.51 0.19
CA ASN A 10 -14.93 2.26 -0.88
C ASN A 10 -14.43 1.17 -1.85
N ILE A 11 -13.14 1.15 -2.17
CA ILE A 11 -12.53 0.06 -2.96
C ILE A 11 -12.60 -1.27 -2.20
N VAL A 12 -12.19 -1.29 -0.93
CA VAL A 12 -12.27 -2.50 -0.09
C VAL A 12 -13.70 -3.05 -0.04
N ARG A 13 -14.71 -2.20 0.18
CA ARG A 13 -16.12 -2.62 0.26
C ARG A 13 -16.71 -3.09 -1.05
N SER A 14 -16.23 -2.56 -2.18
CA SER A 14 -16.76 -2.92 -3.50
C SER A 14 -16.11 -4.16 -4.09
N ARG A 15 -14.89 -4.52 -3.66
CA ARG A 15 -14.09 -5.59 -4.29
C ARG A 15 -13.56 -6.65 -3.34
N GLY A 16 -13.68 -6.43 -2.04
CA GLY A 16 -13.15 -7.34 -1.05
C GLY A 16 -13.99 -7.35 0.21
N GLU A 17 -13.39 -7.87 1.27
CA GLU A 17 -13.97 -7.94 2.59
C GLU A 17 -13.13 -7.12 3.56
N GLN A 18 -13.77 -6.20 4.26
CA GLN A 18 -13.15 -5.43 5.34
C GLN A 18 -13.10 -6.30 6.61
N LEU A 19 -11.92 -6.80 6.97
CA LEU A 19 -11.74 -7.66 8.15
C LEU A 19 -11.51 -6.86 9.43
N PHE A 20 -10.82 -5.73 9.33
CA PHE A 20 -10.51 -4.87 10.47
C PHE A 20 -10.27 -3.45 10.01
N ILE A 21 -10.70 -2.47 10.81
CA ILE A 21 -10.32 -1.07 10.67
C ILE A 21 -10.20 -0.47 12.07
N ASP A 22 -9.09 0.19 12.34
CA ASP A 22 -8.96 1.04 13.52
C ASP A 22 -8.09 2.24 13.20
N VAL A 23 -8.73 3.41 13.20
CA VAL A 23 -8.10 4.72 12.96
C VAL A 23 -7.91 5.52 14.24
N SER A 24 -8.36 4.99 15.38
CA SER A 24 -8.30 5.65 16.70
C SER A 24 -6.95 5.46 17.39
N ARG A 25 -6.16 4.48 16.95
CA ARG A 25 -4.87 4.12 17.53
C ARG A 25 -3.73 4.23 16.51
N PRO A 26 -2.50 4.54 16.94
CA PRO A 26 -1.34 4.67 16.07
C PRO A 26 -0.77 3.30 15.67
N TYR A 27 -1.61 2.40 15.15
CA TYR A 27 -1.16 1.09 14.69
C TYR A 27 -0.25 1.20 13.45
N ALA A 28 0.55 0.15 13.25
CA ALA A 28 1.42 0.01 12.08
C ALA A 28 0.63 0.00 10.76
N TYR A 29 -0.59 -0.54 10.77
CA TYR A 29 -1.55 -0.55 9.66
C TYR A 29 -2.81 0.25 10.03
N THR A 30 -3.59 0.64 9.02
CA THR A 30 -4.87 1.34 9.19
C THR A 30 -6.05 0.37 9.13
N LEU A 31 -5.96 -0.63 8.25
CA LEU A 31 -7.02 -1.61 8.05
C LEU A 31 -6.46 -2.94 7.55
N VAL A 32 -7.24 -3.99 7.72
CA VAL A 32 -6.99 -5.32 7.16
C VAL A 32 -8.14 -5.65 6.21
N ALA A 33 -7.80 -6.04 5.00
CA ALA A 33 -8.76 -6.42 3.99
C ALA A 33 -8.41 -7.77 3.38
N ARG A 34 -9.43 -8.49 2.93
CA ARG A 34 -9.26 -9.68 2.10
C ARG A 34 -9.76 -9.37 0.70
N PHE A 35 -8.94 -9.67 -0.30
CA PHE A 35 -9.32 -9.66 -1.71
C PHE A 35 -9.04 -11.05 -2.24
N ASP A 36 -10.06 -11.67 -2.85
CA ASP A 36 -10.05 -13.09 -3.18
C ASP A 36 -9.62 -13.94 -1.96
N ASP A 37 -8.61 -14.79 -2.11
CA ASP A 37 -8.06 -15.63 -1.03
C ASP A 37 -6.85 -15.01 -0.30
N LYS A 38 -6.51 -13.75 -0.59
CA LYS A 38 -5.33 -13.07 -0.02
C LYS A 38 -5.71 -12.00 1.00
N LYS A 39 -5.01 -12.00 2.13
CA LYS A 39 -5.14 -10.97 3.17
C LYS A 39 -4.07 -9.90 3.02
N TYR A 40 -4.48 -8.65 3.22
CA TYR A 40 -3.66 -7.46 3.09
C TYR A 40 -3.72 -6.61 4.34
N LEU A 41 -2.54 -6.24 4.86
CA LEU A 41 -2.36 -5.17 5.82
C LEU A 41 -2.19 -3.87 5.05
N LEU A 42 -3.14 -2.95 5.21
CA LEU A 42 -3.17 -1.70 4.47
C LEU A 42 -2.86 -0.55 5.43
N LYS A 43 -1.79 0.20 5.13
CA LYS A 43 -1.48 1.47 5.79
C LYS A 43 -1.83 2.61 4.86
N VAL A 44 -2.70 3.52 5.30
CA VAL A 44 -3.09 4.69 4.52
C VAL A 44 -2.42 5.93 5.10
N ALA A 45 -1.71 6.69 4.25
CA ALA A 45 -1.06 7.95 4.64
C ALA A 45 -1.14 8.97 3.49
N SER A 46 -0.97 10.26 3.78
CA SER A 46 -0.97 11.28 2.71
C SER A 46 0.34 11.18 1.90
N ASP A 47 1.48 11.13 2.59
CA ASP A 47 2.79 10.94 1.99
C ASP A 47 3.51 9.71 2.56
N ALA A 48 4.35 9.06 1.76
CA ALA A 48 5.20 7.95 2.21
C ALA A 48 6.18 8.35 3.32
N GLU A 49 6.62 9.61 3.35
CA GLU A 49 7.50 10.13 4.40
C GLU A 49 6.77 10.36 5.73
N ASP A 50 5.43 10.41 5.72
CA ASP A 50 4.63 10.54 6.95
C ASP A 50 4.51 9.20 7.71
N VAL A 51 4.90 8.08 7.09
CA VAL A 51 4.83 6.75 7.73
C VAL A 51 6.08 6.53 8.60
N PRO A 52 5.94 6.37 9.92
CA PRO A 52 7.09 6.19 10.81
C PRO A 52 7.86 4.90 10.49
N ASN A 53 9.19 4.93 10.60
CA ASN A 53 10.03 3.75 10.38
C ASN A 53 9.70 2.60 11.36
N SER A 54 9.23 2.91 12.57
CA SER A 54 8.72 1.90 13.51
C SER A 54 7.51 1.15 12.92
N ALA A 55 6.55 1.86 12.35
CA ALA A 55 5.40 1.26 11.68
C ALA A 55 5.82 0.40 10.49
N LEU A 56 6.83 0.80 9.71
CA LEU A 56 7.35 -0.03 8.60
C LEU A 56 7.99 -1.32 9.09
N LYS A 57 8.77 -1.26 10.18
CA LYS A 57 9.35 -2.46 10.81
C LYS A 57 8.27 -3.41 11.31
N ASP A 58 7.24 -2.87 11.96
CA ASP A 58 6.12 -3.65 12.46
C ASP A 58 5.31 -4.28 11.31
N LEU A 59 5.01 -3.51 10.26
CA LEU A 59 4.33 -4.03 9.06
C LEU A 59 5.11 -5.20 8.46
N LYS A 60 6.44 -5.06 8.30
CA LYS A 60 7.30 -6.12 7.77
C LYS A 60 7.29 -7.37 8.66
N LEU A 61 7.34 -7.17 9.98
CA LEU A 61 7.29 -8.25 10.96
C LEU A 61 5.95 -9.00 10.88
N ILE A 62 4.83 -8.28 10.97
CA ILE A 62 3.48 -8.87 10.95
C ILE A 62 3.25 -9.58 9.62
N SER A 63 3.61 -8.96 8.49
CA SER A 63 3.47 -9.55 7.16
C SER A 63 4.17 -10.90 7.06
N LYS A 64 5.40 -10.98 7.58
CA LYS A 64 6.19 -12.20 7.58
C LYS A 64 5.60 -13.30 8.46
N TYR A 65 5.17 -12.97 9.68
CA TYR A 65 4.68 -13.97 10.64
C TYR A 65 3.25 -14.41 10.40
N ALA A 66 2.40 -13.54 9.85
CA ALA A 66 1.00 -13.83 9.58
C ALA A 66 0.74 -14.31 8.14
N ASP A 67 1.79 -14.42 7.31
CA ASP A 67 1.71 -14.76 5.88
C ASP A 67 0.70 -13.87 5.14
N VAL A 68 0.82 -12.56 5.34
CA VAL A 68 -0.05 -11.54 4.74
C VAL A 68 0.79 -10.51 4.01
N SER A 69 0.25 -9.94 2.94
CA SER A 69 0.93 -8.86 2.21
C SER A 69 0.71 -7.51 2.91
N SER A 70 1.75 -6.71 3.09
CA SER A 70 1.60 -5.31 3.53
C SER A 70 1.72 -4.35 2.35
N ILE A 71 0.81 -3.38 2.30
CA ILE A 71 0.77 -2.35 1.27
C ILE A 71 0.52 -1.00 1.94
N CYS A 72 1.33 0.00 1.59
CA CYS A 72 1.09 1.39 1.93
C CYS A 72 0.38 2.10 0.77
N VAL A 73 -0.84 2.57 1.00
CA VAL A 73 -1.60 3.38 0.05
C VAL A 73 -1.38 4.86 0.37
N VAL A 74 -0.78 5.59 -0.55
CA VAL A 74 -0.39 7.00 -0.36
C VAL A 74 -0.82 7.88 -1.52
N SER A 75 -0.98 9.19 -1.27
CA SER A 75 -1.17 10.17 -2.35
C SER A 75 0.16 10.59 -2.98
N GLY A 76 1.24 10.57 -2.21
CA GLY A 76 2.54 11.06 -2.67
C GLY A 76 3.75 10.49 -1.95
N VAL A 77 4.92 10.86 -2.47
CA VAL A 77 6.23 10.58 -1.90
C VAL A 77 7.02 11.89 -1.96
N ARG A 78 7.56 12.35 -0.82
CA ARG A 78 8.35 13.60 -0.73
C ARG A 78 7.58 14.80 -1.28
N ARG A 79 6.29 14.89 -0.97
CA ARG A 79 5.35 15.93 -1.40
C ARG A 79 5.10 15.98 -2.92
N GLN A 80 5.50 14.95 -3.65
CA GLN A 80 5.17 14.79 -5.06
C GLN A 80 4.10 13.70 -5.21
N ILE A 81 3.18 13.90 -6.15
CA ILE A 81 2.11 12.93 -6.43
C ILE A 81 2.75 11.63 -6.93
N LEU A 82 2.41 10.51 -6.28
CA LEU A 82 2.84 9.19 -6.73
C LEU A 82 1.95 8.76 -7.89
N GLN A 83 2.54 8.64 -9.08
CA GLN A 83 1.81 8.37 -10.31
C GLN A 83 1.22 6.96 -10.34
N ARG A 84 0.12 6.80 -11.08
CA ARG A 84 -0.46 5.48 -11.40
C ARG A 84 0.58 4.61 -12.11
N GLY A 85 0.62 3.32 -11.79
CA GLY A 85 1.61 2.38 -12.34
C GLY A 85 3.01 2.47 -11.71
N VAL A 86 3.23 3.39 -10.76
CA VAL A 86 4.51 3.51 -10.04
C VAL A 86 4.38 2.95 -8.62
N VAL A 87 5.36 2.14 -8.23
CA VAL A 87 5.54 1.63 -6.88
C VAL A 87 6.83 2.21 -6.29
N TYR A 88 6.73 2.81 -5.11
CA TYR A 88 7.90 3.25 -4.33
C TYR A 88 8.21 2.21 -3.25
N VAL A 89 9.49 1.86 -3.08
CA VAL A 89 9.93 0.89 -2.07
C VAL A 89 10.88 1.55 -1.09
N LYS A 90 10.48 1.57 0.18
CA LYS A 90 11.25 2.06 1.33
C LYS A 90 11.25 0.99 2.41
N ASP A 91 12.44 0.59 2.86
CA ASP A 91 12.65 -0.46 3.86
C ASP A 91 11.93 -1.79 3.56
N ASP A 92 11.93 -2.19 2.28
CA ASP A 92 11.22 -3.36 1.73
C ASP A 92 9.70 -3.32 1.83
N VAL A 93 9.14 -2.18 2.24
CA VAL A 93 7.69 -1.94 2.23
C VAL A 93 7.31 -1.22 0.94
N VAL A 94 6.25 -1.71 0.31
CA VAL A 94 5.70 -1.19 -0.94
C VAL A 94 4.73 -0.05 -0.66
N PHE A 95 4.93 1.07 -1.34
CA PHE A 95 4.06 2.23 -1.36
C PHE A 95 3.53 2.43 -2.77
N MET A 96 2.23 2.67 -2.89
CA MET A 96 1.58 2.87 -4.17
C MET A 96 0.39 3.82 -4.05
N SER A 97 -0.01 4.40 -5.17
CA SER A 97 -1.24 5.20 -5.24
C SER A 97 -2.47 4.30 -5.15
N LEU A 98 -3.62 4.87 -4.77
CA LEU A 98 -4.89 4.13 -4.76
C LEU A 98 -5.27 3.60 -6.16
N SER A 99 -4.94 4.35 -7.21
CA SER A 99 -5.17 3.89 -8.59
C SER A 99 -4.30 2.68 -8.91
N THR A 100 -2.98 2.74 -8.65
CA THR A 100 -2.08 1.58 -8.83
C THR A 100 -2.57 0.37 -8.02
N PHE A 101 -3.03 0.57 -6.79
CA PHE A 101 -3.60 -0.51 -5.99
C PHE A 101 -4.85 -1.12 -6.64
N THR A 102 -5.73 -0.28 -7.19
CA THR A 102 -6.94 -0.74 -7.87
C THR A 102 -6.60 -1.52 -9.14
N ASP A 103 -5.59 -1.09 -9.88
CA ASP A 103 -5.06 -1.78 -11.07
C ASP A 103 -4.54 -3.17 -10.70
N ILE A 104 -3.75 -3.29 -9.64
CA ILE A 104 -3.24 -4.57 -9.13
C ILE A 104 -4.38 -5.51 -8.73
N LEU A 105 -5.43 -4.98 -8.10
CA LEU A 105 -6.65 -5.76 -7.81
C LEU A 105 -7.41 -6.19 -9.08
N ASN A 106 -7.18 -5.55 -10.23
CA ASN A 106 -7.70 -6.00 -11.54
C ASN A 106 -6.76 -6.99 -12.24
N GLY A 107 -5.62 -7.35 -11.65
CA GLY A 107 -4.60 -8.18 -12.28
C GLY A 107 -3.66 -7.40 -13.21
N GLU A 108 -3.63 -6.07 -13.15
CA GLU A 108 -2.66 -5.26 -13.88
C GLU A 108 -1.37 -5.09 -13.05
N GLU A 109 -0.22 -5.15 -13.71
CA GLU A 109 1.07 -5.00 -13.03
C GLU A 109 1.56 -3.54 -12.99
N PRO A 110 2.27 -3.13 -11.93
CA PRO A 110 2.91 -1.82 -11.89
C PRO A 110 4.04 -1.74 -12.91
N THR A 111 4.09 -0.64 -13.67
CA THR A 111 5.07 -0.41 -14.73
C THR A 111 6.47 -0.03 -14.20
N PHE A 112 6.54 0.68 -13.07
CA PHE A 112 7.80 1.19 -12.55
C PHE A 112 7.97 0.94 -11.06
N ARG A 113 9.20 0.60 -10.67
CA ARG A 113 9.63 0.50 -9.28
C ARG A 113 10.68 1.56 -8.98
N VAL A 114 10.46 2.32 -7.91
CA VAL A 114 11.39 3.35 -7.44
C VAL A 114 11.94 2.92 -6.08
N SER A 115 13.26 2.79 -5.96
CA SER A 115 13.92 2.50 -4.68
C SER A 115 15.23 3.26 -4.56
N ARG A 116 15.45 3.93 -3.42
CA ARG A 116 16.69 4.70 -3.14
C ARG A 116 17.09 5.68 -4.27
N GLY A 117 16.11 6.23 -4.99
CA GLY A 117 16.34 7.14 -6.12
C GLY A 117 16.64 6.45 -7.46
N ALA A 118 16.78 5.13 -7.50
CA ALA A 118 16.81 4.37 -8.74
C ALA A 118 15.39 4.10 -9.22
N VAL A 119 15.14 4.33 -10.52
CA VAL A 119 13.91 3.97 -11.21
C VAL A 119 14.20 2.74 -12.07
N THR A 120 13.48 1.66 -11.84
CA THR A 120 13.58 0.42 -12.59
C THR A 120 12.26 0.19 -13.32
N ALA A 121 12.32 -0.01 -14.64
CA ALA A 121 11.16 -0.50 -15.39
C ALA A 121 10.91 -1.95 -14.99
N MET A 122 9.66 -2.28 -14.67
CA MET A 122 9.22 -3.66 -14.47
C MET A 122 8.93 -4.21 -15.87
N ILE A 123 9.94 -4.81 -16.50
CA ILE A 123 9.79 -5.50 -17.78
C ILE A 123 9.59 -6.97 -17.45
N ASP A 124 8.47 -7.54 -17.91
CA ASP A 124 8.34 -8.99 -18.02
C ASP A 124 9.38 -9.48 -19.01
N GLY A 125 10.53 -9.91 -18.48
CA GLY A 125 11.46 -10.75 -19.21
C GLY A 125 10.84 -12.13 -19.31
N GLY A 126 10.10 -12.37 -20.39
CA GLY A 126 9.63 -13.71 -20.76
C GLY A 126 10.76 -14.70 -20.95
#